data_AF-A0A224A7N2-F1
#
_entry.id   AF-A0A224A7N2-F1
#
_cell.length_a   1.000
_cell.length_b   1.000
_cell.length_c   1.000
_cell.angle_alpha   90.00
_cell.angle_beta   90.00
_cell.angle_gamma   90.00
#
_symmetry.space_group_name_H-M   'P 1'
#
loop_
_entity.id
_entity.type
_entity.pdbx_description
1 polymer ?
#
loop_
_entity_poly.entity_id
_entity_poly.type
_entity_poly.pdbx_seq_one_letter_code
_entity_poly.pdbx_strand_id
1 'polypeptide(L)'
;MKDISLFLLKKVFKSRLNWIILVLFVSALGITFYFNSRTANSVSLETRLETHLVANERAINENEEKLSQMSDTSSEEYQFAKENLDLQKIF
;
A
#
# COMPACT_ATOMS: atom_id res chain seq x y z
N MET A 1 -27.96 -5.03 -31.25
CA MET A 1 -27.24 -5.25 -29.97
C MET A 1 -28.15 -5.15 -28.75
N LYS A 2 -28.97 -4.09 -28.63
CA LYS A 2 -29.90 -3.89 -27.51
C LYS A 2 -30.93 -5.02 -27.33
N ASP A 3 -31.40 -5.60 -28.43
CA ASP A 3 -32.40 -6.70 -28.40
C ASP A 3 -31.82 -8.02 -27.87
N ILE A 4 -30.53 -8.27 -28.12
CA ILE A 4 -29.82 -9.45 -27.62
C ILE A 4 -29.62 -9.33 -26.11
N SER A 5 -29.19 -8.15 -25.64
CA SER A 5 -29.06 -7.87 -24.21
C SER A 5 -30.39 -7.99 -23.48
N LEU A 6 -31.47 -7.47 -24.06
CA LEU A 6 -32.81 -7.53 -23.47
C LEU A 6 -33.37 -8.97 -23.44
N PHE A 7 -33.07 -9.77 -24.47
CA PHE A 7 -33.43 -11.18 -24.53
C PHE A 7 -32.70 -12.01 -23.46
N LEU A 8 -31.39 -11.79 -23.29
CA LEU A 8 -30.59 -12.45 -22.26
C LEU A 8 -31.06 -12.06 -20.85
N LEU A 9 -31.35 -10.78 -20.63
CA LEU A 9 -31.91 -10.29 -19.37
C LEU A 9 -33.24 -10.99 -19.07
N LYS A 10 -34.19 -11.01 -20.03
CA LYS A 10 -35.46 -11.75 -19.84
C LYS A 10 -35.24 -13.23 -19.54
N LYS A 11 -34.24 -13.87 -20.17
CA LYS A 11 -33.92 -15.30 -19.97
C LYS A 11 -33.32 -15.58 -18.60
N VAL A 12 -32.43 -14.73 -18.11
CA VAL A 12 -31.83 -14.84 -16.78
C VAL A 12 -32.89 -14.64 -15.69
N PHE A 13 -33.78 -13.66 -15.86
CA PHE A 13 -34.81 -13.35 -14.87
C PHE A 13 -36.01 -14.30 -14.89
N LYS A 14 -36.10 -15.20 -15.88
CA LYS A 14 -37.23 -16.15 -16.03
C LYS A 14 -37.22 -17.28 -15.00
N SER A 15 -36.06 -17.60 -14.42
CA SER A 15 -35.91 -18.75 -13.52
C SER A 15 -35.40 -18.33 -12.14
N ARG A 16 -36.04 -18.84 -11.09
CA ARG A 16 -35.58 -18.70 -9.69
C ARG A 16 -34.16 -19.24 -9.53
N LEU A 17 -33.82 -20.32 -10.23
CA LEU A 17 -32.49 -20.93 -10.21
C LEU A 17 -31.44 -20.01 -10.82
N ASN A 18 -31.75 -19.35 -11.94
CA ASN A 18 -30.84 -18.40 -12.58
C ASN A 18 -30.56 -17.19 -11.67
N TRP A 19 -31.56 -16.77 -10.88
CA TRP A 19 -31.38 -15.74 -9.86
C TRP A 19 -30.42 -16.15 -8.75
N ILE A 20 -30.55 -17.38 -8.24
CA ILE A 20 -29.63 -17.92 -7.22
C ILE A 20 -28.21 -17.98 -7.79
N ILE A 21 -28.04 -18.49 -9.02
CA ILE A 21 -26.75 -18.55 -9.69
C ILE A 21 -26.17 -17.15 -9.88
N LEU A 22 -26.98 -16.16 -10.28
CA LEU A 22 -26.53 -14.79 -10.46
C LEU A 22 -26.04 -14.17 -9.14
N VAL A 23 -26.77 -14.36 -8.04
CA VAL A 23 -26.38 -13.87 -6.72
C VAL A 23 -25.08 -14.52 -6.27
N LEU A 24 -24.94 -15.84 -6.44
CA LEU A 24 -23.71 -16.56 -6.10
C LEU A 24 -22.53 -16.06 -6.94
N PHE A 25 -22.76 -15.81 -8.24
CA PHE A 25 -21.73 -15.32 -9.15
C PHE A 25 -21.26 -13.92 -8.78
N VAL A 26 -22.18 -12.98 -8.53
CA VAL A 26 -21.84 -11.62 -8.08
C VAL A 26 -21.15 -11.64 -6.72
N SER A 27 -21.60 -12.49 -5.80
CA SER A 27 -20.97 -12.66 -4.48
C SER A 27 -19.53 -13.17 -4.61
N ALA A 28 -19.32 -14.20 -5.43
CA ALA A 28 -17.97 -14.74 -5.67
C ALA A 28 -17.05 -13.71 -6.30
N LEU A 29 -17.52 -12.99 -7.34
CA LEU A 29 -16.76 -11.90 -7.95
C LEU A 29 -16.42 -10.79 -6.94
N GLY A 30 -17.37 -10.41 -6.10
CA GLY A 30 -17.16 -9.41 -5.04
C GLY A 30 -16.09 -9.83 -4.05
N ILE A 31 -16.12 -11.09 -3.60
CA ILE A 31 -15.12 -11.66 -2.69
C ILE A 31 -13.74 -11.67 -3.36
N THR A 32 -13.64 -12.18 -4.59
CA THR A 32 -12.37 -12.23 -5.33
C THR A 32 -11.80 -10.82 -5.54
N PHE A 33 -12.64 -9.86 -5.93
CA PHE A 33 -12.21 -8.48 -6.13
C PHE A 33 -11.76 -7.81 -4.82
N TYR A 34 -12.47 -8.03 -3.72
CA TYR A 34 -12.10 -7.52 -2.40
C TYR A 34 -10.73 -8.03 -1.96
N PHE A 35 -10.49 -9.35 -2.07
CA PHE A 35 -9.18 -9.92 -1.76
C PHE A 35 -8.08 -9.42 -2.69
N ASN A 36 -8.34 -9.33 -4.01
CA ASN A 36 -7.38 -8.82 -4.98
C ASN A 36 -6.98 -7.36 -4.67
N SER A 37 -7.96 -6.50 -4.40
CA SER A 37 -7.72 -5.10 -4.03
C SER A 37 -6.93 -4.97 -2.72
N ARG A 38 -7.25 -5.78 -1.71
CA ARG A 38 -6.49 -5.85 -0.45
C ARG A 38 -5.04 -6.29 -0.67
N THR A 39 -4.81 -7.33 -1.47
CA THR A 39 -3.46 -7.83 -1.77
C THR A 39 -2.64 -6.82 -2.56
N ALA A 40 -3.23 -6.19 -3.58
CA ALA A 40 -2.54 -5.14 -4.33
C ALA A 40 -2.18 -3.95 -3.44
N ASN A 41 -3.09 -3.56 -2.54
CA ASN A 41 -2.85 -2.47 -1.60
C ASN A 41 -1.81 -2.85 -0.53
N SER A 42 -1.80 -4.09 -0.03
CA SER A 42 -0.81 -4.53 0.95
C SER A 42 0.58 -4.60 0.35
N VAL A 43 0.73 -5.12 -0.87
CA VAL A 43 2.01 -5.16 -1.59
C VAL A 43 2.51 -3.73 -1.84
N SER A 44 1.64 -2.81 -2.28
CA SER A 44 2.03 -1.41 -2.46
C SER A 44 2.44 -0.74 -1.16
N LEU A 45 1.75 -1.02 -0.05
CA LEU A 45 2.12 -0.50 1.27
C LEU A 45 3.46 -1.07 1.74
N GLU A 46 3.68 -2.36 1.58
CA GLU A 46 4.93 -3.04 1.94
C GLU A 46 6.11 -2.46 1.17
N THR A 47 6.01 -2.33 -0.15
CA THR A 47 7.06 -1.72 -0.98
C THR A 47 7.33 -0.27 -0.58
N ARG A 48 6.29 0.52 -0.29
CA ARG A 48 6.48 1.91 0.19
C ARG A 48 7.18 1.91 1.55
N LEU A 49 6.76 1.05 2.47
CA LEU A 49 7.35 0.95 3.80
C LEU A 49 8.82 0.55 3.72
N GLU A 50 9.14 -0.47 2.91
CA GLU A 50 10.52 -0.91 2.65
C GLU A 50 11.36 0.23 2.06
N THR A 51 10.82 0.96 1.08
CA THR A 51 11.52 2.10 0.48
C THR A 51 11.81 3.19 1.52
N HIS A 52 10.84 3.51 2.38
CA HIS A 52 11.02 4.48 3.45
C HIS A 52 12.01 4.00 4.51
N LEU A 53 11.98 2.72 4.88
CA LEU A 53 12.92 2.11 5.82
C LEU A 53 14.36 2.18 5.30
N VAL A 54 14.60 1.77 4.04
CA VAL A 54 15.93 1.82 3.42
C VAL A 54 16.45 3.25 3.32
N ALA A 55 15.59 4.21 2.96
CA ALA A 55 15.96 5.63 2.92
C ALA A 55 16.29 6.18 4.31
N ASN A 56 15.52 5.80 5.33
CA ASN A 56 15.74 6.21 6.71
C ASN A 56 17.03 5.61 7.27
N GLU A 57 17.27 4.30 7.05
CA GLU A 57 18.50 3.62 7.47
C GLU A 57 19.75 4.27 6.84
N ARG A 58 19.68 4.62 5.55
CA ARG A 58 20.77 5.36 4.89
C ARG A 58 21.01 6.73 5.52
N ALA A 59 19.95 7.49 5.77
CA ALA A 59 20.06 8.82 6.37
C ALA A 59 20.60 8.76 7.81
N ILE A 60 20.21 7.75 8.59
CA ILE A 60 20.75 7.49 9.94
C ILE A 60 22.26 7.25 9.83
N ASN A 61 22.68 6.33 8.97
CA ASN A 61 24.09 5.99 8.81
C ASN A 61 24.92 7.21 8.36
N GLU A 62 24.41 8.02 7.43
CA GLU A 62 25.07 9.26 6.99
C GLU A 62 25.21 10.29 8.14
N ASN A 63 24.20 10.43 9.00
CA ASN A 63 24.29 11.33 10.16
C ASN A 63 25.23 10.78 11.24
N GLU A 64 25.20 9.48 11.52
CA GLU A 64 26.14 8.84 12.47
C GLU A 64 27.59 8.96 12.01
N GLU A 65 27.86 8.78 10.71
CA GLU A 65 29.19 8.95 10.14
C GLU A 65 29.67 10.41 10.26
N LYS A 66 28.82 11.39 9.89
CA LYS A 66 29.15 12.82 10.04
C LYS A 66 29.46 13.21 11.48
N LEU A 67 28.62 12.78 12.42
CA LEU A 67 28.82 13.06 13.85
C LEU A 67 30.09 12.41 14.38
N SER A 68 30.47 11.23 13.87
CA SER A 68 31.70 10.54 14.27
C SER A 68 32.97 11.22 13.76
N GLN A 69 32.89 11.93 12.63
CA GLN A 69 34.00 12.67 12.05
C GLN A 69 34.16 14.09 12.63
N MET A 70 33.15 14.61 13.32
CA MET A 70 33.16 15.95 13.92
C MET A 70 33.63 15.89 15.38
N SER A 71 34.68 16.65 15.69
CA SER A 71 35.19 16.82 17.05
C SER A 71 34.53 17.98 17.80
N ASP A 72 34.05 19.01 17.08
CA ASP A 72 33.36 20.16 17.66
C ASP A 72 31.87 19.88 17.82
N THR A 73 31.48 19.50 19.03
CA THR A 73 30.09 19.20 19.38
C THR A 73 29.23 20.45 19.59
N SER A 74 29.83 21.65 19.59
CA SER A 74 29.13 22.92 19.74
C SER A 74 28.77 23.58 18.40
N SER A 75 29.30 23.06 17.30
CA SER A 75 29.02 23.56 15.94
C SER A 75 27.55 23.40 15.56
N GLU A 76 27.01 24.38 14.83
CA GLU A 76 25.66 24.35 14.25
C GLU A 76 25.47 23.09 13.39
N GLU A 77 26.50 22.68 12.65
CA GLU A 77 26.46 21.52 11.78
C GLU A 77 26.35 20.20 12.58
N TYR A 78 27.02 20.12 13.74
CA TYR A 78 26.90 18.99 14.65
C TYR A 78 25.50 18.92 15.27
N GLN A 79 24.97 20.05 15.75
CA GLN A 79 23.63 20.10 16.34
C GLN A 79 22.55 19.73 15.33
N PHE A 80 22.68 20.20 14.08
CA PHE A 80 21.75 19.87 13.01
C PHE A 80 21.79 18.37 12.64
N ALA A 81 22.98 17.77 12.50
CA ALA A 81 23.11 16.33 12.22
C ALA A 81 22.55 15.48 13.37
N LYS A 82 22.73 15.93 14.62
CA LYS A 82 22.20 15.26 15.81
C LYS A 82 20.67 15.33 15.89
N GLU A 83 20.08 16.50 15.66
CA GLU A 83 18.62 16.66 15.64
C GLU A 83 17.99 15.79 14.55
N ASN A 84 18.59 15.76 13.35
CA ASN A 84 18.13 14.89 12.26
C ASN A 84 18.23 13.41 12.62
N LEU A 85 19.31 12.98 13.25
CA LEU A 85 19.49 11.60 13.71
C LEU A 85 18.44 11.20 14.75
N ASP A 86 18.18 12.08 15.73
CA ASP A 86 17.19 11.84 16.78
C ASP A 86 15.77 11.74 16.19
N LEU A 87 15.43 12.59 15.22
CA LEU A 87 14.16 12.51 14.49
C LEU A 87 14.05 11.20 13.69
N GLN A 88 15.09 10.81 12.96
CA GLN A 88 15.08 9.61 12.13
C GLN A 88 15.04 8.32 12.97
N LYS A 89 15.59 8.30 14.18
CA LYS A 89 15.50 7.16 15.10
C LYS A 89 14.11 6.96 15.71
N ILE A 90 13.25 7.97 15.66
CA ILE A 90 11.87 7.90 16.16
C ILE A 90 10.91 7.30 15.11
N PHE A 91 11.25 7.40 13.82
CA PHE A 91 10.42 6.97 12.69
C PHE A 91 10.95 5.69 12.02
#